data_AF-A0A956YSR9-F1
#
_entry.id   AF-A0A956YSR9-F1
#
_cell.length_a   1.000
_cell.length_b   1.000
_cell.length_c   1.000
_cell.angle_alpha   90.00
_cell.angle_beta   90.00
_cell.angle_gamma   90.00
#
_symmetry.space_group_name_H-M   'P 1'
#
loop_
_entity.id
_entity.type
_entity.pdbx_description
1 polymer ?
#
loop_
_entity_poly.entity_id
_entity_poly.type
_entity_poly.pdbx_seq_one_letter_code
_entity_poly.pdbx_strand_id
1 'polypeptide(L)'
;MHSESFLDWVQLHERAWGEESYPGRPGLQQIMEARCVTFWRPMDKADKHLRYKVRLYDRQADIEHDLLRILLRSHLDTPREKIARIYVNQEPYRIKSVRITLEKVDPST
;
A
#
# COMPACT_ATOMS: atom_id res chain seq x y z
N MET A 1 -18.50 1.17 -13.93
CA MET A 1 -17.34 0.63 -13.19
C MET A 1 -17.86 0.03 -11.91
N HIS A 2 -17.90 -1.30 -11.77
CA HIS A 2 -18.22 -1.91 -10.48
C HIS A 2 -17.13 -1.55 -9.47
N SER A 3 -17.52 -1.01 -8.32
CA SER A 3 -16.62 -0.86 -7.18
C SER A 3 -16.36 -2.25 -6.64
N GLU A 4 -15.20 -2.83 -6.97
CA GLU A 4 -14.79 -4.13 -6.44
C GLU A 4 -14.68 -4.05 -4.90
N SER A 5 -15.32 -4.98 -4.22
CA SER A 5 -15.38 -5.03 -2.75
C SER A 5 -14.04 -5.42 -2.15
N PHE A 6 -13.87 -5.21 -0.83
CA PHE A 6 -12.68 -5.67 -0.11
C PHE A 6 -12.42 -7.17 -0.34
N LEU A 7 -13.47 -7.98 -0.26
CA LEU A 7 -13.37 -9.43 -0.44
C LEU A 7 -12.93 -9.82 -1.85
N ASP A 8 -13.38 -9.10 -2.89
CA ASP A 8 -12.93 -9.34 -4.27
C ASP A 8 -11.41 -9.15 -4.39
N TRP A 9 -10.87 -8.12 -3.74
CA TRP A 9 -9.43 -7.84 -3.72
C TRP A 9 -8.64 -8.87 -2.92
N VAL A 10 -9.16 -9.34 -1.80
CA VAL A 10 -8.55 -10.43 -1.02
C VAL A 10 -8.52 -11.73 -1.83
N GLN A 11 -9.63 -12.09 -2.48
CA GLN A 11 -9.69 -13.27 -3.34
C GLN A 11 -8.74 -13.17 -4.53
N LEU A 12 -8.67 -12.00 -5.17
CA LEU A 12 -7.73 -11.74 -6.26
C LEU A 12 -6.29 -11.94 -5.80
N HIS A 13 -5.93 -11.41 -4.63
CA HIS A 13 -4.61 -11.60 -4.02
C HIS A 13 -4.30 -13.08 -3.77
N GLU A 14 -5.20 -13.79 -3.08
CA GLU A 14 -4.98 -15.20 -2.73
C GLU A 14 -4.88 -16.09 -3.97
N ARG A 15 -5.68 -15.83 -5.02
CA ARG A 15 -5.58 -16.54 -6.29
C ARG A 15 -4.27 -16.25 -7.04
N ALA A 16 -3.82 -14.99 -7.02
CA ALA A 16 -2.61 -14.58 -7.75
C ALA A 16 -1.33 -15.14 -7.14
N TRP A 17 -1.30 -15.29 -5.81
CA TRP A 17 -0.15 -15.86 -5.10
C TRP A 17 -0.24 -17.37 -4.93
N GLY A 18 -1.43 -17.93 -4.73
CA GLY A 18 -1.59 -19.35 -4.42
C GLY A 18 -0.69 -19.75 -3.25
N GLU A 19 0.21 -20.71 -3.50
CA GLU A 19 1.19 -21.23 -2.54
C GLU A 19 2.48 -20.40 -2.45
N GLU A 20 2.71 -19.45 -3.36
CA GLU A 20 3.91 -18.61 -3.36
C GLU A 20 3.84 -17.52 -2.28
N SER A 21 4.98 -17.08 -1.74
CA SER A 21 5.04 -16.03 -0.73
C SER A 21 5.98 -14.89 -1.11
N TYR A 22 5.74 -13.71 -0.53
CA TYR A 22 6.63 -12.55 -0.62
C TYR A 22 7.05 -12.11 0.79
N PRO A 23 8.19 -11.40 0.91
CA PRO A 23 8.65 -10.90 2.21
C PRO A 23 7.55 -10.12 2.94
N GLY A 24 7.19 -10.58 4.14
CA GLY A 24 6.16 -9.96 4.97
C GLY A 24 4.72 -10.22 4.50
N ARG A 25 4.45 -11.24 3.67
CA ARG A 25 3.08 -11.64 3.28
C ARG A 25 2.23 -11.91 4.54
N PRO A 26 1.15 -11.16 4.78
CA PRO A 26 0.21 -11.47 5.86
C PRO A 26 -0.63 -12.70 5.51
N GLY A 27 -1.02 -13.46 6.52
CA GLY A 27 -1.99 -14.54 6.37
C GLY A 27 -3.41 -14.02 6.17
N LEU A 28 -4.29 -14.84 5.59
CA LEU A 28 -5.67 -14.47 5.29
C LEU A 28 -6.41 -13.90 6.52
N GLN A 29 -6.32 -14.57 7.67
CA GLN A 29 -6.96 -14.11 8.90
C GLN A 29 -6.48 -12.70 9.30
N GLN A 30 -5.17 -12.46 9.24
CA GLN A 30 -4.60 -11.14 9.55
C GLN A 30 -5.12 -10.06 8.60
N ILE A 31 -5.30 -10.38 7.32
CA ILE A 31 -5.88 -9.45 6.34
C ILE A 31 -7.33 -9.12 6.71
N MET A 32 -8.13 -10.14 7.07
CA MET A 32 -9.55 -9.97 7.40
C MET A 32 -9.79 -9.20 8.70
N GLU A 33 -8.90 -9.33 9.68
CA GLU A 33 -8.98 -8.69 10.99
C GLU A 33 -8.30 -7.31 11.03
N ALA A 34 -7.47 -6.99 10.03
CA ALA A 34 -6.72 -5.75 10.03
C ALA A 34 -7.61 -4.51 9.89
N ARG A 35 -7.31 -3.49 10.68
CA ARG A 35 -7.98 -2.19 10.63
C ARG A 35 -7.71 -1.46 9.32
N CYS A 36 -6.46 -1.47 8.84
CA CYS A 36 -6.09 -0.85 7.58
C CYS A 36 -5.36 -1.85 6.70
N VAL A 37 -5.83 -2.02 5.47
CA VAL A 37 -5.26 -2.92 4.47
C VAL A 37 -4.95 -2.14 3.22
N THR A 38 -3.76 -2.34 2.66
CA THR A 38 -3.38 -1.72 1.39
C THR A 38 -2.89 -2.77 0.42
N PHE A 39 -3.28 -2.63 -0.83
CA PHE A 39 -2.81 -3.46 -1.94
C PHE A 39 -1.84 -2.66 -2.77
N TRP A 40 -0.62 -3.18 -2.96
CA TRP A 40 0.47 -2.55 -3.66
C TRP A 40 0.77 -3.28 -4.95
N ARG A 41 0.81 -2.55 -6.06
CA ARG A 41 1.16 -3.11 -7.36
C ARG A 41 2.65 -2.86 -7.64
N PRO A 42 3.43 -3.90 -7.96
CA PRO A 42 4.76 -3.73 -8.52
C PRO A 42 4.73 -2.88 -9.79
N MET A 43 5.70 -1.97 -9.93
CA MET A 43 5.86 -1.09 -11.09
C MET A 43 6.81 -1.66 -12.14
N ASP A 44 7.46 -2.80 -11.85
CA ASP A 44 8.29 -3.50 -12.82
C ASP A 44 7.45 -4.01 -13.99
N LYS A 45 7.93 -3.76 -15.21
CA LYS A 45 7.30 -4.19 -16.47
C LYS A 45 7.41 -5.70 -16.70
N ALA A 46 8.34 -6.38 -16.01
CA ALA A 46 8.52 -7.83 -16.14
C ALA A 46 7.41 -8.64 -15.46
N ASP A 47 6.74 -8.08 -14.45
CA ASP A 47 5.73 -8.79 -13.66
C ASP A 47 4.36 -8.73 -14.35
N LYS A 48 4.17 -9.62 -15.33
CA LYS A 48 2.93 -9.72 -16.12
C LYS A 48 1.71 -10.18 -15.31
N HIS A 49 1.90 -10.63 -14.06
CA HIS A 49 0.87 -11.36 -13.32
C HIS A 49 0.05 -10.52 -12.32
N LEU A 50 0.19 -9.19 -12.30
CA LEU A 50 -0.59 -8.30 -11.40
C LEU A 50 -0.59 -8.80 -9.94
N ARG A 51 0.55 -9.32 -9.46
CA ARG A 51 0.69 -9.84 -8.09
C ARG A 51 0.74 -8.69 -7.11
N TYR A 52 -0.42 -8.32 -6.57
CA TYR A 52 -0.49 -7.30 -5.53
C TYR A 52 0.18 -7.82 -4.25
N LYS A 53 0.93 -6.96 -3.57
CA LYS A 53 1.41 -7.21 -2.21
C LYS A 53 0.48 -6.53 -1.22
N VAL A 54 0.20 -7.18 -0.11
CA VAL A 54 -0.64 -6.64 0.96
C VAL A 54 0.25 -6.14 2.09
N ARG A 55 -0.07 -4.95 2.58
CA ARG A 55 0.48 -4.41 3.84
C ARG A 55 -0.66 -4.04 4.77
N LEU A 56 -0.47 -4.39 6.04
CA LEU A 56 -1.41 -4.14 7.12
C LEU A 56 -0.88 -3.00 7.99
N TYR A 57 -1.78 -2.16 8.49
CA TYR A 57 -1.44 -1.06 9.38
C TYR A 57 -2.44 -0.97 10.54
N ASP A 58 -1.95 -0.64 11.72
CA ASP A 58 -2.79 -0.42 12.91
C ASP A 58 -3.52 0.91 12.82
N ARG A 59 -2.88 1.94 12.24
CA ARG A 59 -3.44 3.28 12.09
C ARG A 59 -3.28 3.78 10.65
N GLN A 60 -4.22 4.62 10.22
CA GLN A 60 -4.16 5.26 8.90
C GLN A 60 -2.90 6.11 8.72
N ALA A 61 -2.43 6.77 9.78
CA ALA A 61 -1.21 7.58 9.77
C ALA A 61 0.05 6.76 9.41
N ASP A 62 0.05 5.45 9.67
CA ASP A 62 1.20 4.61 9.36
C ASP A 62 1.32 4.36 7.83
N ILE A 63 0.20 4.48 7.09
CA ILE A 63 0.21 4.48 5.61
C ILE A 63 0.96 5.71 5.09
N GLU A 64 0.83 6.87 5.74
CA GLU A 64 1.47 8.11 5.32
C GLU A 64 3.00 7.98 5.36
N HIS A 65 3.55 7.34 6.39
CA HIS A 65 4.98 7.16 6.52
C HIS A 65 5.57 6.30 5.38
N ASP A 66 4.90 5.22 5.00
CA ASP A 66 5.32 4.40 3.86
C ASP A 66 5.16 5.12 2.52
N LEU A 67 4.07 5.88 2.35
CA LEU A 67 3.85 6.68 1.16
C LEU A 67 4.89 7.80 1.02
N LEU A 68 5.17 8.53 2.11
CA LEU A 68 6.19 9.58 2.15
C LEU A 68 7.57 9.01 1.85
N ARG A 69 7.92 7.84 2.39
CA ARG A 69 9.20 7.19 2.05
C ARG A 69 9.33 6.94 0.55
N ILE A 70 8.26 6.52 -0.11
CA ILE A 70 8.24 6.29 -1.56
C ILE A 70 8.32 7.61 -2.34
N LEU A 71 7.54 8.62 -1.94
CA LEU A 71 7.56 9.95 -2.57
C LEU A 71 8.92 10.64 -2.41
N LEU A 72 9.50 10.61 -1.21
CA LEU A 72 10.81 11.17 -0.94
C LEU A 72 11.92 10.40 -1.64
N ARG A 73 11.81 9.09 -1.89
CA ARG A 73 12.83 8.38 -2.70
C ARG A 73 12.60 8.48 -4.19
N SER A 74 11.42 8.94 -4.63
CA SER A 74 11.07 8.97 -6.05
C SER A 74 11.96 9.86 -6.92
N HIS A 75 12.64 10.84 -6.31
CA HIS A 75 13.60 11.70 -7.01
C HIS A 75 14.98 11.05 -7.21
N LEU A 76 15.31 10.00 -6.43
CA LEU A 76 16.55 9.24 -6.55
C LEU A 76 16.35 7.99 -7.42
N ASP A 77 15.24 7.30 -7.23
CA ASP A 77 14.89 6.07 -7.94
C ASP A 77 13.41 6.05 -8.32
N THR A 78 13.08 5.44 -9.45
CA THR A 78 11.66 5.21 -9.81
C THR A 78 11.00 4.32 -8.75
N PRO A 79 9.82 4.69 -8.21
CA PRO A 79 9.09 3.87 -7.27
C PRO A 79 8.90 2.44 -7.79
N ARG A 80 9.37 1.44 -7.02
CA ARG A 80 9.25 0.03 -7.39
C ARG A 80 7.82 -0.50 -7.26
N GLU A 81 6.97 0.20 -6.51
CA GLU A 81 5.60 -0.19 -6.22
C GLU A 81 4.71 1.05 -6.08
N LYS A 82 3.41 0.89 -6.32
CA LYS A 82 2.39 1.92 -6.08
C LYS A 82 1.18 1.36 -5.35
N ILE A 83 0.51 2.18 -4.56
CA ILE A 83 -0.77 1.80 -3.95
C ILE A 83 -1.82 1.63 -5.06
N ALA A 84 -2.45 0.46 -5.09
CA ALA A 84 -3.57 0.14 -5.97
C ALA A 84 -4.91 0.36 -5.26
N ARG A 85 -5.03 -0.07 -4.00
CA ARG A 85 -6.24 0.07 -3.17
C ARG A 85 -5.90 0.25 -1.70
N ILE A 86 -6.80 0.92 -0.98
CA ILE A 86 -6.75 1.10 0.46
C ILE A 86 -8.13 0.74 1.00
N TYR A 87 -8.15 -0.07 2.05
CA TYR A 87 -9.34 -0.38 2.80
C TYR A 87 -9.13 -0.06 4.28
N VAL A 88 -10.13 0.56 4.91
CA VAL A 88 -10.14 0.82 6.35
C VAL A 88 -11.41 0.18 6.89
N ASN A 89 -11.29 -0.73 7.85
CA ASN A 89 -12.39 -1.54 8.36
C ASN A 89 -13.20 -2.17 7.20
N GLN A 90 -12.48 -2.68 6.20
CA GLN A 90 -13.04 -3.32 4.99
C GLN A 90 -13.85 -2.40 4.04
N GLU A 91 -13.88 -1.09 4.29
CA GLU A 91 -14.48 -0.09 3.38
C GLU A 91 -13.41 0.54 2.47
N PRO A 92 -13.74 0.89 1.21
CA PRO A 92 -12.77 1.42 0.25
C PRO A 92 -12.45 2.90 0.52
N TYR A 93 -11.17 3.23 0.62
CA TYR A 93 -10.67 4.59 0.83
C TYR A 93 -9.73 5.02 -0.29
N ARG A 94 -9.59 6.34 -0.47
CA ARG A 94 -8.58 6.95 -1.36
C ARG A 94 -7.84 8.05 -0.61
N ILE A 95 -6.55 8.19 -0.89
CA ILE A 95 -5.77 9.34 -0.39
C ILE A 95 -6.31 10.59 -1.08
N LYS A 96 -6.80 11.54 -0.30
CA LYS A 96 -7.34 12.81 -0.81
C LYS A 96 -6.24 13.87 -0.98
N SER A 97 -5.29 13.93 -0.05
CA SER A 97 -4.22 14.93 -0.02
C SER A 97 -3.08 14.49 0.89
N VAL A 98 -1.87 14.95 0.62
CA VAL A 98 -0.71 14.89 1.52
C VAL A 98 -0.29 16.33 1.81
N ARG A 99 -0.09 16.70 3.09
CA ARG A 99 0.35 18.05 3.49
C ARG A 99 1.78 17.99 4.01
N ILE A 100 2.66 18.80 3.44
CA ILE A 100 4.05 18.98 3.89
C ILE A 100 4.17 20.41 4.43
N THR A 101 4.64 20.55 5.66
CA THR A 101 4.97 21.84 6.28
C THR A 101 6.49 21.96 6.37
N LEU A 102 7.02 23.11 5.96
CA LEU A 102 8.46 23.38 5.99
C LEU A 102 8.74 24.47 7.01
N GLU A 103 9.82 24.31 7.77
CA GLU A 103 10.37 25.33 8.64
C GLU A 103 11.77 25.70 8.17
N LYS A 104 12.11 26.99 8.27
CA LYS A 104 13.44 27.48 7.91
C LYS A 104 14.40 27.07 9.02
N VAL A 105 15.42 26.28 8.69
CA VAL A 105 16.53 26.03 9.61
C VAL A 105 17.40 27.27 9.62
N ASP A 106 17.37 28.04 10.71
CA ASP A 106 18.31 29.13 10.88
C ASP A 106 19.70 28.54 11.17
N PRO A 107 20.75 28.95 10.44
CA PRO A 107 22.09 28.36 10.51
C PRO A 107 22.87 28.79 11.77
N SER A 108 22.23 28.87 12.94
CA SER A 108 22.81 29.37 14.19
C SER A 108 22.87 28.29 15.27
N THR A 109 23.78 27.33 15.12
CA THR A 109 24.46 26.61 16.21
C THR A 109 25.81 26.15 15.72
#